data_AF-A0A9P1DEB1-F1
#
_entry.id   AF-A0A9P1DEB1-F1
#
_cell.length_a   1.000
_cell.length_b   1.000
_cell.length_c   1.000
_cell.angle_alpha   90.00
_cell.angle_beta   90.00
_cell.angle_gamma   90.00
#
_symmetry.space_group_name_H-M   'P 1'
#
loop_
_entity.id
_entity.type
_entity.pdbx_description
1 polymer ?
#
loop_
_entity_poly.entity_id
_entity_poly.type
_entity_poly.pdbx_seq_one_letter_code
_entity_poly.pdbx_strand_id
1 'polypeptide(L)'
;MRPVLASVASGSITGVLLTLARELSSNPLLQLPPATVPTISEVCSALPPLPETWTFDWTSFGFGLLCGSLLLPLLDLLLLLRLAWIRALRQTIPNRPIQNLSLRVGDLERTADRAENRSETGGSNSEFELISGGASVAAQPASPSATGPGEVLLSDTEGRRKLAEGIGRFLLRCVRGEHRGTSGRDRLKLQNGLYVILADFEGNLLSDPQVEFSFAPVKALCKRGGGPGRAIFVGFATKWEAR
;
A
#
# COMPACT_ATOMS: atom_id res chain seq x y z
N MET A 1 24.98 -24.69 -15.91
CA MET A 1 24.00 -25.49 -16.67
C MET A 1 22.65 -25.34 -15.99
N ARG A 2 21.64 -24.85 -16.73
CA ARG A 2 20.23 -24.71 -16.27
C ARG A 2 19.54 -26.08 -16.35
N PRO A 3 18.61 -26.39 -15.44
CA PRO A 3 17.20 -26.23 -15.81
C PRO A 3 16.34 -25.77 -14.63
N VAL A 4 15.90 -24.51 -14.65
CA VAL A 4 14.74 -24.05 -13.88
C VAL A 4 13.83 -23.37 -14.90
N LEU A 5 13.03 -24.16 -15.62
CA LEU A 5 11.92 -23.70 -16.48
C LEU A 5 11.29 -24.91 -17.21
N ALA A 6 10.67 -25.83 -16.48
CA ALA A 6 9.73 -26.80 -17.06
C ALA A 6 8.93 -27.54 -15.97
N SER A 7 8.02 -26.86 -15.25
CA SER A 7 6.84 -27.53 -14.66
C SER A 7 5.81 -26.59 -14.00
N VAL A 8 5.88 -25.27 -14.17
CA VAL A 8 4.82 -24.35 -13.68
C VAL A 8 3.68 -24.26 -14.70
N ALA A 9 3.12 -25.40 -15.11
CA ALA A 9 2.01 -25.45 -16.07
C ALA A 9 0.76 -26.16 -15.55
N SER A 10 0.76 -26.71 -14.32
CA SER A 10 -0.39 -27.45 -13.80
C SER A 10 -1.03 -26.87 -12.53
N GLY A 11 -0.41 -25.88 -11.86
CA GLY A 11 -0.98 -25.29 -10.63
C GLY A 11 -1.26 -26.29 -9.50
N SER A 12 -0.79 -27.53 -9.63
CA SER A 12 -1.08 -28.60 -8.69
C SER A 12 -0.02 -28.62 -7.61
N ILE A 13 -0.46 -28.39 -6.37
CA ILE A 13 0.36 -28.36 -5.15
C ILE A 13 1.20 -29.65 -5.02
N THR A 14 0.68 -30.77 -5.53
CA THR A 14 1.36 -32.07 -5.57
C THR A 14 2.63 -32.05 -6.41
N GLY A 15 2.64 -31.29 -7.52
CA GLY A 15 3.82 -31.16 -8.39
C GLY A 15 4.94 -30.38 -7.71
N VAL A 16 4.59 -29.31 -6.99
CA VAL A 16 5.54 -28.50 -6.22
C VAL A 16 6.14 -29.30 -5.06
N LEU A 17 5.32 -30.10 -4.36
CA LEU A 17 5.78 -30.99 -3.29
C LEU A 17 6.75 -32.06 -3.80
N LEU A 18 6.47 -32.66 -4.97
CA LEU A 18 7.36 -33.67 -5.54
C LEU A 18 8.70 -33.07 -5.99
N THR A 19 8.68 -31.86 -6.57
CA THR A 19 9.94 -31.18 -6.94
C THR A 19 10.72 -30.76 -5.71
N LEU A 20 10.07 -30.28 -4.64
CA LEU A 20 10.74 -29.94 -3.38
C LEU A 20 11.34 -31.18 -2.71
N ALA A 21 10.62 -32.30 -2.67
CA ALA A 21 11.12 -33.56 -2.10
C ALA A 21 12.33 -34.10 -2.86
N ARG A 22 12.33 -33.95 -4.20
CA ARG A 22 13.47 -34.33 -5.04
C ARG A 22 14.66 -33.40 -4.89
N GLU A 23 14.43 -32.09 -4.76
CA GLU A 23 15.49 -31.09 -4.51
C GLU A 23 16.13 -31.29 -3.13
N LEU A 24 15.33 -31.61 -2.11
CA LEU A 24 15.81 -31.90 -0.76
C LEU A 24 16.64 -33.18 -0.70
N SER A 25 16.28 -34.22 -1.47
CA SER A 25 17.04 -35.48 -1.48
C SER A 25 18.35 -35.42 -2.26
N SER A 26 18.51 -34.42 -3.14
CA SER A 26 19.69 -34.28 -4.01
C SER A 26 20.66 -33.18 -3.59
N ASN A 27 20.37 -32.44 -2.51
CA ASN A 27 21.27 -31.43 -1.96
C ASN A 27 22.38 -32.05 -1.10
N PRO A 28 23.66 -32.02 -1.53
CA PRO A 28 24.77 -32.63 -0.80
C PRO A 28 25.14 -31.90 0.49
N LEU A 29 24.67 -30.66 0.70
CA LEU A 29 24.88 -29.89 1.94
C LEU A 29 23.93 -30.28 3.09
N LEU A 30 22.91 -31.10 2.82
CA LEU A 30 22.04 -31.72 3.83
C LEU A 30 22.33 -33.22 4.00
N GLN A 31 23.48 -33.69 3.52
CA GLN A 31 24.04 -34.95 4.02
C GLN A 31 24.47 -34.70 5.47
N LEU A 32 23.51 -34.87 6.40
CA LEU A 32 23.86 -35.05 7.80
C LEU A 32 24.95 -36.14 7.87
N PRO A 33 25.96 -35.98 8.74
CA PRO A 33 26.90 -37.06 9.02
C PRO A 33 26.11 -38.34 9.28
N PRO A 34 26.62 -39.53 8.93
CA PRO A 34 25.93 -40.78 9.21
C PRO A 34 25.61 -40.78 10.70
N ALA A 35 24.35 -40.46 11.03
CA ALA A 35 23.87 -40.58 12.38
C ALA A 35 24.09 -42.06 12.68
N THR A 36 24.96 -42.34 13.65
CA THR A 36 25.02 -43.64 14.30
C THR A 36 23.59 -43.96 14.68
N VAL A 37 22.92 -44.73 13.83
CA VAL A 37 21.57 -45.21 14.06
C VAL A 37 21.71 -45.98 15.36
N PRO A 38 21.13 -45.51 16.48
CA PRO A 38 21.10 -46.35 17.66
C PRO A 38 20.44 -47.64 17.21
N THR A 39 21.13 -48.76 17.43
CA THR A 39 20.59 -50.09 17.17
C THR A 39 19.16 -50.11 17.68
N ILE A 40 18.23 -50.40 16.77
CA ILE A 40 16.77 -50.24 16.89
C ILE A 40 16.21 -50.96 18.14
N SER A 41 17.00 -51.82 18.77
CA SER A 41 16.68 -52.56 19.99
C SER A 41 16.37 -51.69 21.21
N GLU A 42 16.97 -50.51 21.38
CA GLU A 42 16.71 -49.73 22.61
C GLU A 42 15.49 -48.81 22.51
N VAL A 43 15.24 -48.20 21.35
CA VAL A 43 14.08 -47.31 21.13
C VAL A 43 12.76 -48.11 21.09
N CYS A 44 12.80 -49.38 20.71
CA CYS A 44 11.63 -50.26 20.66
C CYS A 44 11.21 -50.88 22.00
N SER A 45 12.00 -50.73 23.07
CA SER A 45 11.67 -51.34 24.38
C SER A 45 10.50 -50.65 25.11
N ALA A 46 10.19 -49.39 24.76
CA ALA A 46 9.09 -48.62 25.33
C ALA A 46 7.79 -48.71 24.51
N LEU A 47 7.84 -49.32 23.32
CA LEU A 47 6.66 -49.51 22.48
C LEU A 47 6.02 -50.86 22.83
N PRO A 48 4.71 -50.90 23.08
CA PRO A 48 4.01 -52.16 23.31
C PRO A 48 4.23 -53.10 22.10
N PRO A 49 4.39 -54.41 22.32
CA PRO A 49 4.55 -55.37 21.24
C PRO A 49 3.40 -55.20 20.26
N LEU A 50 3.74 -54.96 18.99
CA LEU A 50 2.76 -54.83 17.92
C LEU A 50 1.95 -56.13 17.85
N PRO A 51 0.62 -56.05 17.78
CA PRO A 51 -0.21 -57.25 17.63
C PRO A 51 0.24 -58.01 16.37
N GLU A 52 0.51 -59.30 16.53
CA GLU A 52 1.12 -60.19 15.53
C GLU A 52 0.26 -60.38 14.26
N THR A 53 -1.00 -59.96 14.31
CA THR A 53 -1.94 -59.95 13.20
C THR A 53 -2.41 -58.53 12.93
N TRP A 54 -1.82 -57.89 11.93
CA TRP A 54 -2.39 -56.65 11.39
C TRP A 54 -3.65 -57.02 10.60
N THR A 55 -4.83 -56.79 11.19
CA THR A 55 -6.09 -56.93 10.48
C THR A 55 -6.42 -55.63 9.79
N PHE A 56 -6.52 -55.68 8.46
CA PHE A 56 -6.96 -54.54 7.68
C PHE A 56 -8.47 -54.34 7.88
N ASP A 57 -8.83 -53.30 8.63
CA ASP A 57 -10.23 -52.94 8.86
C ASP A 57 -10.84 -52.31 7.61
N TRP A 58 -11.43 -53.15 6.78
CA TRP A 58 -12.16 -52.75 5.57
C TRP A 58 -13.27 -51.74 5.84
N THR A 59 -13.84 -51.72 7.05
CA THR A 59 -14.87 -50.77 7.48
C THR A 59 -14.33 -49.34 7.58
N SER A 60 -13.16 -49.16 8.20
CA SER A 60 -12.47 -47.87 8.31
C SER A 60 -12.02 -47.37 6.94
N PHE A 61 -11.53 -48.27 6.09
CA PHE A 61 -11.17 -47.93 4.71
C PHE A 61 -12.39 -47.49 3.88
N GLY A 62 -13.49 -48.25 3.96
CA GLY A 62 -14.74 -47.93 3.29
C GLY A 62 -15.32 -46.60 3.77
N PHE A 63 -15.30 -46.34 5.08
CA PHE A 63 -15.74 -45.08 5.66
C PHE A 63 -14.87 -43.91 5.19
N GLY A 64 -13.55 -44.09 5.15
CA GLY A 64 -12.62 -43.08 4.62
C GLY A 64 -12.90 -42.73 3.15
N LEU A 65 -13.18 -43.73 2.32
CA LEU A 65 -13.47 -43.53 0.90
C LEU A 65 -14.84 -42.86 0.69
N LEU A 66 -15.84 -43.24 1.49
CA LEU A 66 -17.16 -42.61 1.51
C LEU A 66 -17.07 -41.15 1.97
N CYS A 67 -16.39 -40.88 3.09
CA CYS A 67 -16.21 -39.53 3.62
C CYS A 67 -15.42 -38.66 2.63
N GLY A 68 -14.34 -39.17 2.05
CA GLY A 68 -13.55 -38.45 1.05
C GLY A 68 -14.36 -38.11 -0.19
N SER A 69 -15.08 -39.07 -0.76
CA SER A 69 -15.90 -38.84 -1.96
C SER A 69 -17.05 -37.85 -1.73
N LEU A 70 -17.53 -37.70 -0.49
CA LEU A 70 -18.57 -36.73 -0.13
C LEU A 70 -18.02 -35.35 0.28
N LEU A 71 -16.90 -35.30 1.01
CA LEU A 71 -16.30 -34.06 1.50
C LEU A 71 -15.62 -33.24 0.41
N LEU A 72 -14.94 -33.89 -0.55
CA LEU A 72 -14.27 -33.19 -1.65
C LEU A 72 -15.24 -32.34 -2.49
N PRO A 73 -16.36 -32.86 -3.01
CA PRO A 73 -17.29 -32.05 -3.80
C PRO A 73 -18.00 -30.98 -2.97
N LEU A 74 -18.24 -31.22 -1.68
CA LEU A 74 -18.79 -30.20 -0.78
C LEU A 74 -17.83 -29.01 -0.63
N LEU A 75 -16.54 -29.29 -0.44
CA LEU A 75 -15.50 -28.26 -0.33
C LEU A 75 -15.38 -27.46 -1.63
N ASP A 76 -15.44 -28.13 -2.78
CA ASP A 76 -15.38 -27.49 -4.10
C ASP A 76 -16.61 -26.59 -4.33
N LEU A 77 -17.80 -27.04 -3.93
CA LEU A 77 -19.03 -26.23 -4.00
C LEU A 77 -18.94 -24.98 -3.11
N LEU A 78 -18.40 -25.10 -1.90
CA LEU A 78 -18.15 -23.95 -1.01
C LEU A 78 -17.15 -22.96 -1.62
N LEU A 79 -16.09 -23.45 -2.27
CA LEU A 79 -15.13 -22.61 -2.97
C LEU A 79 -15.76 -21.89 -4.17
N LEU A 80 -16.55 -22.60 -4.97
CA LEU A 80 -17.28 -22.02 -6.09
C LEU A 80 -18.30 -20.96 -5.62
N LEU A 81 -19.03 -21.24 -4.54
CA LEU A 81 -19.96 -20.29 -3.94
C LEU A 81 -19.23 -19.04 -3.44
N ARG A 82 -18.08 -19.21 -2.78
CA ARG A 82 -17.23 -18.09 -2.34
C ARG A 82 -16.74 -17.26 -3.53
N LEU A 83 -16.30 -17.90 -4.61
CA LEU A 83 -15.86 -17.21 -5.82
C LEU A 83 -17.02 -16.48 -6.52
N ALA A 84 -18.20 -17.10 -6.60
CA ALA A 84 -19.40 -16.48 -7.13
C ALA A 84 -19.80 -15.24 -6.32
N TRP A 85 -19.73 -15.33 -4.97
CA TRP A 85 -19.99 -14.20 -4.08
C TRP A 85 -19.01 -13.05 -4.30
N ILE A 86 -17.71 -13.33 -4.43
CA ILE A 86 -16.70 -12.29 -4.72
C ILE A 86 -16.96 -11.63 -6.07
N ARG A 87 -17.36 -12.40 -7.09
CA ARG A 87 -17.74 -11.85 -8.41
C ARG A 87 -18.99 -10.98 -8.32
N ALA A 88 -20.00 -11.42 -7.57
CA ALA A 88 -21.22 -10.64 -7.33
C ALA A 88 -20.90 -9.33 -6.59
N LEU A 89 -20.07 -9.38 -5.54
CA LEU A 89 -19.59 -8.20 -4.82
C LEU A 89 -18.85 -7.22 -5.73
N ARG A 90 -18.04 -7.72 -6.68
CA ARG A 90 -17.36 -6.85 -7.65
C ARG A 90 -18.34 -6.17 -8.60
N GLN A 91 -19.45 -6.82 -8.97
CA GLN A 91 -20.48 -6.24 -9.82
C GLN A 91 -21.36 -5.23 -9.09
N THR A 92 -21.61 -5.45 -7.80
CA THR A 92 -22.45 -4.55 -6.98
C THR A 92 -21.72 -3.28 -6.55
N ILE A 93 -20.39 -3.22 -6.58
CA ILE A 93 -19.63 -1.97 -6.43
C ILE A 93 -19.84 -1.14 -7.70
N PRO A 94 -20.67 -0.08 -7.67
CA PRO A 94 -20.96 0.69 -8.86
C PRO A 94 -19.70 1.49 -9.23
N ASN A 95 -19.22 1.35 -10.47
CA ASN A 95 -18.16 2.19 -11.07
C ASN A 95 -18.61 3.65 -11.28
N ARG A 96 -19.38 4.22 -10.35
CA ARG A 96 -19.98 5.56 -10.47
C ARG A 96 -19.01 6.74 -10.41
N PRO A 97 -17.81 6.71 -9.78
CA PRO A 97 -17.00 7.93 -9.73
C PRO A 97 -16.14 8.18 -10.97
N ILE A 98 -15.90 7.19 -11.86
CA ILE A 98 -14.95 7.38 -12.97
C ILE A 98 -15.56 8.23 -14.09
N GLN A 99 -16.83 8.02 -14.44
CA GLN A 99 -17.47 8.74 -15.55
C GLN A 99 -17.66 10.23 -15.25
N ASN A 100 -17.99 10.58 -14.00
CA ASN A 100 -18.12 11.99 -13.60
C ASN A 100 -16.76 12.71 -13.60
N LEU A 101 -15.68 11.99 -13.26
CA LEU A 101 -14.32 12.51 -13.36
C LEU A 101 -13.88 12.73 -14.80
N SER A 102 -14.17 11.82 -15.73
CA SER A 102 -13.87 11.98 -17.15
C SER A 102 -14.56 13.22 -17.73
N LEU A 103 -15.83 13.44 -17.38
CA LEU A 103 -16.59 14.61 -17.81
C LEU A 103 -16.00 15.91 -17.24
N ARG A 104 -15.65 15.93 -15.95
CA ARG A 104 -15.04 17.11 -15.32
C ARG A 104 -13.65 17.44 -15.84
N VAL A 105 -12.83 16.43 -16.18
CA VAL A 105 -11.53 16.66 -16.81
C VAL A 105 -11.70 17.30 -18.20
N GLY A 106 -12.63 16.78 -19.02
CA GLY A 106 -12.90 17.37 -20.33
C GLY A 106 -13.47 18.79 -20.26
N ASP A 107 -14.28 19.11 -19.26
CA ASP A 107 -14.77 20.47 -19.05
C ASP A 107 -13.65 21.42 -18.59
N LEU A 108 -12.73 20.95 -17.73
CA LEU A 108 -11.57 21.72 -17.30
C LEU A 108 -10.59 22.00 -18.45
N GLU A 109 -10.30 21.01 -19.28
CA GLU A 109 -9.45 21.17 -20.48
C GLU A 109 -10.03 22.25 -21.41
N ARG A 110 -11.34 22.21 -21.69
CA ARG A 110 -12.02 23.24 -22.50
C ARG A 110 -11.93 24.64 -21.89
N THR A 111 -11.96 24.76 -20.56
CA THR A 111 -11.82 26.07 -19.90
C THR A 111 -10.39 26.60 -19.96
N ALA A 112 -9.39 25.71 -19.90
CA ALA A 112 -7.98 26.08 -20.04
C ALA A 112 -7.69 26.60 -21.46
N ASP A 113 -8.13 25.88 -22.49
CA ASP A 113 -7.97 26.28 -23.89
C ASP A 113 -8.60 27.67 -24.17
N ARG A 114 -9.76 27.94 -23.54
CA ARG A 114 -10.45 29.24 -23.68
C ARG A 114 -9.70 30.39 -23.00
N ALA A 115 -9.00 30.12 -21.90
CA ALA A 115 -8.20 31.11 -21.18
C ALA A 115 -6.88 31.40 -21.92
N GLU A 116 -6.27 30.37 -22.53
CA GLU A 116 -5.06 30.51 -23.34
C GLU A 116 -5.32 31.35 -24.60
N ASN A 117 -6.38 31.03 -25.37
CA ASN A 117 -6.79 31.83 -26.53
C ASN A 117 -7.14 33.29 -26.17
N ARG A 118 -7.66 33.54 -24.97
CA ARG A 118 -7.96 34.91 -24.50
C ARG A 118 -6.70 35.69 -24.12
N SER A 119 -5.65 35.00 -23.70
CA SER A 119 -4.37 35.61 -23.33
C SER A 119 -3.57 36.03 -24.57
N GLU A 120 -3.66 35.25 -25.65
CA GLU A 120 -2.99 35.59 -26.92
C GLU A 120 -3.60 36.80 -27.64
N THR A 121 -4.91 37.05 -27.45
CA THR A 121 -5.61 38.18 -28.10
C THR A 121 -5.61 39.47 -27.25
N GLY A 122 -5.16 39.40 -25.99
CA GLY A 122 -5.22 40.50 -25.00
C GLY A 122 -3.92 41.25 -24.74
N GLY A 123 -2.85 40.96 -25.49
CA GLY A 123 -1.55 41.63 -25.37
C GLY A 123 -1.52 43.02 -26.01
N SER A 124 -2.38 43.95 -25.56
CA SER A 124 -2.22 45.37 -25.85
C SER A 124 -2.90 46.23 -24.78
N ASN A 125 -2.07 46.92 -24.01
CA ASN A 125 -2.35 48.08 -23.16
C ASN A 125 -3.21 47.91 -21.88
N SER A 126 -2.55 47.69 -20.74
CA SER A 126 -2.88 48.34 -19.46
C SER A 126 -1.67 48.17 -18.53
N GLU A 127 -0.74 49.13 -18.54
CA GLU A 127 -0.75 50.30 -17.65
C GLU A 127 -0.50 49.91 -16.19
N PHE A 128 0.75 50.15 -15.81
CA PHE A 128 1.37 49.88 -14.52
C PHE A 128 0.97 51.01 -13.55
N GLU A 129 -0.06 50.80 -12.72
CA GLU A 129 -0.43 51.77 -11.68
C GLU A 129 0.35 51.48 -10.39
N LEU A 130 1.36 52.31 -10.17
CA LEU A 130 2.35 52.26 -9.10
C LEU A 130 1.86 53.16 -7.95
N ILE A 131 1.09 52.61 -7.00
CA ILE A 131 0.68 53.37 -5.81
C ILE A 131 1.76 53.27 -4.74
N SER A 132 2.58 54.32 -4.68
CA SER A 132 3.42 54.66 -3.53
C SER A 132 2.62 55.60 -2.61
N GLY A 133 2.42 55.20 -1.35
CA GLY A 133 1.70 56.01 -0.35
C GLY A 133 2.20 55.68 1.06
N GLY A 134 2.91 56.62 1.66
CA GLY A 134 3.59 56.48 2.94
C GLY A 134 2.68 56.59 4.19
N ALA A 135 3.23 56.02 5.26
CA ALA A 135 2.96 56.10 6.70
C ALA A 135 1.74 56.90 7.21
N SER A 136 0.94 56.24 8.05
CA SER A 136 0.28 56.88 9.20
C SER A 136 0.17 55.92 10.38
N VAL A 137 0.67 56.38 11.52
CA VAL A 137 0.65 55.73 12.84
C VAL A 137 -0.75 55.90 13.41
N ALA A 138 -1.47 54.80 13.63
CA ALA A 138 -2.67 54.78 14.47
C ALA A 138 -2.79 53.43 15.19
N ALA A 139 -2.76 53.51 16.52
CA ALA A 139 -2.96 52.40 17.44
C ALA A 139 -4.37 51.80 17.28
N GLN A 140 -4.44 50.48 17.14
CA GLN A 140 -5.66 49.69 17.28
C GLN A 140 -5.32 48.29 17.86
N PRO A 141 -6.30 47.62 18.49
CA PRO A 141 -6.12 46.97 19.77
C PRO A 141 -5.50 45.57 19.67
N ALA A 142 -4.99 45.11 20.82
CA ALA A 142 -4.46 43.78 21.04
C ALA A 142 -5.32 42.72 20.34
N SER A 143 -4.72 42.07 19.33
CA SER A 143 -5.27 40.87 18.73
C SER A 143 -5.47 39.82 19.82
N PRO A 144 -6.65 39.18 19.90
CA PRO A 144 -6.83 38.08 20.83
C PRO A 144 -5.85 36.96 20.44
N SER A 145 -5.11 36.51 21.44
CA SER A 145 -4.18 35.38 21.40
C SER A 145 -4.70 34.29 20.48
N ALA A 146 -3.90 33.96 19.47
CA ALA A 146 -4.18 32.91 18.50
C ALA A 146 -4.59 31.62 19.22
N THR A 147 -5.88 31.30 19.13
CA THR A 147 -6.46 29.99 19.35
C THR A 147 -5.56 28.95 18.69
N GLY A 148 -5.09 27.96 19.46
CA GLY A 148 -4.32 26.85 18.92
C GLY A 148 -5.00 26.26 17.69
N PRO A 149 -4.25 25.73 16.72
CA PRO A 149 -4.83 25.29 15.46
C PRO A 149 -5.83 24.17 15.72
N GLY A 150 -7.10 24.45 15.42
CA GLY A 150 -8.22 23.56 15.65
C GLY A 150 -7.99 22.18 15.03
N GLU A 151 -8.35 21.15 15.78
CA GLU A 151 -8.35 19.77 15.33
C GLU A 151 -9.29 19.61 14.14
N VAL A 152 -8.80 19.02 13.05
CA VAL A 152 -9.59 18.79 11.83
C VAL A 152 -10.23 17.41 11.93
N LEU A 153 -11.55 17.37 12.03
CA LEU A 153 -12.34 16.14 12.12
C LEU A 153 -12.55 15.48 10.75
N LEU A 154 -12.90 14.18 10.75
CA LEU A 154 -13.14 13.39 9.53
C LEU A 154 -14.25 13.97 8.64
N SER A 155 -15.30 14.54 9.26
CA SER A 155 -16.45 15.14 8.59
C SER A 155 -16.17 16.53 8.01
N ASP A 156 -15.09 17.19 8.41
CA ASP A 156 -14.75 18.53 7.96
C ASP A 156 -13.95 18.51 6.64
N THR A 157 -14.69 18.33 5.54
CA THR A 157 -14.10 18.32 4.19
C THR A 157 -13.35 19.61 3.87
N GLU A 158 -13.85 20.76 4.34
CA GLU A 158 -13.29 22.07 4.03
C GLU A 158 -12.00 22.34 4.84
N GLY A 159 -11.97 21.97 6.12
CA GLY A 159 -10.76 22.01 6.93
C GLY A 159 -9.68 21.08 6.40
N ARG A 160 -10.06 19.88 5.94
CA ARG A 160 -9.13 18.92 5.31
C ARG A 160 -8.56 19.46 4.01
N ARG A 161 -9.37 20.12 3.18
CA ARG A 161 -8.91 20.81 1.95
C ARG A 161 -7.91 21.91 2.27
N LYS A 162 -8.22 22.81 3.21
CA LYS A 162 -7.29 23.88 3.63
C LYS A 162 -5.98 23.31 4.21
N LEU A 163 -6.07 22.21 4.95
CA LEU A 163 -4.90 21.52 5.47
C LEU A 163 -4.04 20.93 4.35
N ALA A 164 -4.66 20.27 3.37
CA ALA A 164 -3.97 19.73 2.19
C ALA A 164 -3.25 20.83 1.40
N GLU A 165 -3.89 21.99 1.18
CA GLU A 165 -3.23 23.16 0.59
C GLU A 165 -2.05 23.65 1.44
N GLY A 166 -2.19 23.64 2.77
CA GLY A 166 -1.12 23.96 3.71
C GLY A 166 0.08 23.03 3.58
N ILE A 167 -0.18 21.73 3.46
CA ILE A 167 0.84 20.69 3.21
C ILE A 167 1.50 20.91 1.84
N GLY A 168 0.74 21.25 0.79
CA GLY A 168 1.29 21.58 -0.52
C GLY A 168 2.26 22.75 -0.48
N ARG A 169 1.90 23.83 0.24
CA ARG A 169 2.82 24.96 0.47
C ARG A 169 4.07 24.54 1.25
N PHE A 170 3.93 23.65 2.24
CA PHE A 170 5.07 23.08 2.97
C PHE A 170 6.01 22.29 2.05
N LEU A 171 5.46 21.43 1.18
CA LEU A 171 6.26 20.66 0.22
C LEU A 171 7.03 21.59 -0.73
N LEU A 172 6.36 22.62 -1.26
CA LEU A 172 7.00 23.62 -2.13
C LEU A 172 8.16 24.34 -1.45
N ARG A 173 7.99 24.75 -0.19
CA ARG A 173 9.10 25.34 0.61
C ARG A 173 10.25 24.38 0.81
N CYS A 174 9.95 23.10 1.08
CA CYS A 174 10.99 22.08 1.25
C CYS A 174 11.81 21.86 -0.02
N VAL A 175 11.15 21.84 -1.18
CA VAL A 175 11.80 21.71 -2.50
C VAL A 175 12.70 22.92 -2.80
N ARG A 176 12.29 24.12 -2.39
CA ARG A 176 13.07 25.36 -2.52
C ARG A 176 14.24 25.46 -1.52
N GLY A 177 14.37 24.51 -0.60
CA GLY A 177 15.40 24.56 0.45
C GLY A 177 15.12 25.60 1.53
N GLU A 178 13.90 26.12 1.63
CA GLU A 178 13.48 27.03 2.70
C GLU A 178 13.34 26.28 4.04
N HIS A 179 13.16 27.04 5.13
CA HIS A 179 12.94 26.45 6.46
C HIS A 179 11.69 25.55 6.47
N ARG A 180 11.89 24.26 6.79
CA ARG A 180 10.83 23.24 6.71
C ARG A 180 9.69 23.52 7.69
N GLY A 181 10.01 23.74 8.96
CA GLY A 181 9.00 23.83 10.03
C GLY A 181 8.13 22.58 10.12
N THR A 182 6.94 22.71 10.68
CA THR A 182 5.95 21.62 10.75
C THR A 182 5.09 21.61 9.48
N SER A 183 4.73 20.42 8.99
CA SER A 183 3.84 20.28 7.82
C SER A 183 2.38 20.63 8.14
N GLY A 184 2.03 20.71 9.42
CA GLY A 184 0.66 20.89 9.90
C GLY A 184 -0.17 19.61 9.91
N ARG A 185 0.35 18.49 9.39
CA ARG A 185 -0.35 17.18 9.40
C ARG A 185 -0.78 16.77 10.80
N ASP A 186 -0.06 17.12 11.86
CA ASP A 186 -0.41 16.75 13.24
C ASP A 186 -1.83 17.19 13.65
N ARG A 187 -2.42 18.15 12.94
CA ARG A 187 -3.80 18.64 13.14
C ARG A 187 -4.89 17.63 12.70
N LEU A 188 -4.55 16.65 11.87
CA LEU A 188 -5.47 15.64 11.36
C LEU A 188 -5.26 14.31 12.10
N LYS A 189 -6.13 13.93 13.03
CA LYS A 189 -5.99 12.66 13.78
C LYS A 189 -6.47 11.43 12.99
N LEU A 190 -6.14 11.34 11.70
CA LEU A 190 -6.48 10.20 10.84
C LEU A 190 -5.26 9.38 10.46
N GLN A 191 -5.39 8.07 10.36
CA GLN A 191 -4.30 7.23 9.87
C GLN A 191 -3.90 7.61 8.43
N ASN A 192 -2.59 7.56 8.15
CA ASN A 192 -2.09 7.78 6.79
C ASN A 192 -2.41 6.54 5.93
N GLY A 193 -3.10 6.76 4.81
CA GLY A 193 -3.41 5.72 3.82
C GLY A 193 -2.52 5.77 2.60
N LEU A 194 -1.83 6.89 2.37
CA LEU A 194 -0.87 7.05 1.28
C LEU A 194 0.26 8.00 1.67
N TYR A 195 1.37 7.91 0.95
CA TYR A 195 2.57 8.69 1.17
C TYR A 195 3.05 9.25 -0.16
N VAL A 196 3.35 10.53 -0.20
CA VAL A 196 3.97 11.20 -1.35
C VAL A 196 5.43 11.46 -1.00
N ILE A 197 6.35 11.03 -1.87
CA ILE A 197 7.79 11.16 -1.72
C ILE A 197 8.31 12.06 -2.83
N LEU A 198 9.05 13.11 -2.47
CA LEU A 198 9.67 14.04 -3.42
C LEU A 198 11.19 13.96 -3.40
N ALA A 199 11.81 13.60 -2.27
CA ALA A 199 13.25 13.49 -2.16
C ALA A 199 13.66 12.31 -1.27
N ASP A 200 14.77 11.68 -1.64
CA ASP A 200 15.39 10.59 -0.91
C ASP A 200 16.06 11.06 0.41
N PHE A 201 16.62 10.12 1.18
CA PHE A 201 17.34 10.44 2.42
C PHE A 201 18.46 11.49 2.27
N GLU A 202 19.13 11.52 1.12
CA GLU A 202 20.24 12.44 0.83
C GLU A 202 19.75 13.83 0.41
N GLY A 203 18.46 13.95 0.10
CA GLY A 203 17.82 15.18 -0.35
C GLY A 203 17.86 15.35 -1.87
N ASN A 204 18.16 14.28 -2.62
CA ASN A 204 18.07 14.28 -4.06
C ASN A 204 16.58 14.25 -4.45
N LEU A 205 16.15 15.23 -5.25
CA LEU A 205 14.79 15.25 -5.77
C LEU A 205 14.62 14.11 -6.77
N LEU A 206 13.55 13.35 -6.58
CA LEU A 206 13.11 12.36 -7.55
C LEU A 206 12.64 13.11 -8.80
N SER A 207 12.93 12.55 -9.98
CA SER A 207 12.46 13.12 -11.25
C SER A 207 10.94 13.24 -11.30
N ASP A 208 10.25 12.24 -10.71
CA ASP A 208 8.81 12.21 -10.54
C ASP A 208 8.44 11.94 -9.08
N PRO A 209 7.40 12.60 -8.54
CA PRO A 209 6.85 12.29 -7.23
C PRO A 209 6.40 10.82 -7.14
N GLN A 210 6.93 10.07 -6.17
CA GLN A 210 6.49 8.70 -5.92
C GLN A 210 5.32 8.68 -4.94
N VAL A 211 4.32 7.83 -5.22
CA VAL A 211 3.15 7.66 -4.36
C VAL A 211 3.06 6.22 -3.90
N GLU A 212 3.16 6.02 -2.59
CA GLU A 212 3.17 4.70 -1.96
C GLU A 212 1.99 4.54 -0.98
N PHE A 213 1.40 3.35 -0.92
CA PHE A 213 0.28 3.05 -0.01
C PHE A 213 0.73 2.40 1.31
N SER A 214 2.03 2.17 1.48
CA SER A 214 2.62 1.56 2.66
C SER A 214 3.81 2.38 3.15
N PHE A 215 4.01 2.40 4.46
CA PHE A 215 5.17 3.09 5.06
C PHE A 215 6.48 2.32 4.89
N ALA A 216 6.44 1.02 4.57
CA ALA A 216 7.65 0.21 4.40
C ALA A 216 8.59 0.72 3.29
N PRO A 217 8.13 0.96 2.03
CA PRO A 217 8.98 1.51 0.98
C PRO A 217 9.45 2.94 1.30
N VAL A 218 8.58 3.76 1.89
CA VAL A 218 8.92 5.13 2.34
C VAL A 218 10.05 5.08 3.36
N LYS A 219 9.98 4.18 4.35
CA LYS A 219 11.02 4.02 5.36
C LYS A 219 12.35 3.59 4.74
N ALA A 220 12.32 2.70 3.75
CA ALA A 220 13.52 2.23 3.06
C ALA A 220 14.23 3.36 2.29
N LEU A 221 13.46 4.24 1.63
CA LEU A 221 14.00 5.37 0.86
C LEU A 221 14.39 6.58 1.73
N CYS A 222 13.54 6.90 2.71
CA CYS A 222 13.57 8.20 3.39
C CYS A 222 14.11 8.15 4.82
N LYS A 223 14.38 6.97 5.41
CA LYS A 223 14.87 6.87 6.79
C LYS A 223 16.11 5.98 6.89
N ARG A 224 17.13 6.50 7.58
CA ARG A 224 18.31 5.74 8.03
C ARG A 224 18.47 5.99 9.53
N GLY A 225 18.46 4.94 10.34
CA GLY A 225 18.48 5.05 11.81
C GLY A 225 17.22 5.72 12.39
N GLY A 226 17.40 6.68 13.30
CA GLY A 226 16.30 7.35 14.01
C GLY A 226 15.65 8.53 13.28
N GLY A 227 16.26 9.04 12.20
CA GLY A 227 15.85 10.28 11.55
C GLY A 227 15.54 10.15 10.05
N PRO A 228 14.77 11.08 9.47
CA PRO A 228 14.48 11.12 8.03
C PRO A 228 15.59 11.80 7.19
N GLY A 229 16.68 12.28 7.81
CA GLY A 229 17.76 12.98 7.10
C GLY A 229 17.24 14.20 6.34
N ARG A 230 17.53 14.26 5.03
CA ARG A 230 17.07 15.32 4.12
C ARG A 230 15.87 14.88 3.27
N ALA A 231 15.27 13.73 3.53
CA ALA A 231 14.08 13.28 2.79
C ALA A 231 12.91 14.24 2.90
N ILE A 232 12.11 14.29 1.83
CA ILE A 232 10.88 15.06 1.76
C ILE A 232 9.76 14.07 1.41
N PHE A 233 8.95 13.75 2.42
CA PHE A 233 7.76 12.92 2.24
C PHE A 233 6.66 13.35 3.19
N VAL A 234 5.40 13.20 2.79
CA VAL A 234 4.23 13.48 3.63
C VAL A 234 3.17 12.39 3.43
N GLY A 235 2.52 12.01 4.53
CA GLY A 235 1.39 11.07 4.52
C GLY A 235 0.06 11.80 4.46
N PHE A 236 -0.88 11.26 3.67
CA PHE A 236 -2.26 11.72 3.57
C PHE A 236 -3.21 10.58 3.95
N ALA A 237 -4.40 10.93 4.44
CA ALA A 237 -5.41 9.92 4.79
C ALA A 237 -6.08 9.36 3.52
N THR A 238 -6.27 10.20 2.50
CA THR A 238 -7.03 9.84 1.30
C THR A 238 -6.45 10.44 0.02
N LYS A 239 -6.70 9.77 -1.12
CA LYS A 239 -6.17 10.18 -2.44
C LYS A 239 -6.62 11.58 -2.89
N TRP A 240 -7.78 12.04 -2.44
CA TRP A 240 -8.31 13.35 -2.84
C TRP A 240 -7.55 14.51 -2.19
N GLU A 241 -7.00 14.31 -0.98
CA GLU A 241 -6.19 15.32 -0.29
C GLU A 241 -4.78 15.45 -0.87
N ALA A 242 -4.33 14.41 -1.58
CA ALA A 242 -2.99 14.33 -2.14
C ALA A 242 -2.90 14.87 -3.58
N ARG A 243 -4.04 15.22 -4.19
CA ARG A 243 -4.13 15.87 -5.50
C ARG A 243 -3.96 17.37 -5.36
#